data_AF-S9UYQ6-F1
#
_entry.id   AF-S9UYQ6-F1
#
_cell.length_a   1.000
_cell.length_b   1.000
_cell.length_c   1.000
_cell.angle_alpha   90.00
_cell.angle_beta   90.00
_cell.angle_gamma   90.00
#
_symmetry.space_group_name_H-M   'P 1'
#
loop_
_entity.id
_entity.type
_entity.pdbx_description
1 polymer ?
#
loop_
_entity_poly.entity_id
_entity_poly.type
_entity_poly.pdbx_seq_one_letter_code
_entity_poly.pdbx_strand_id
1 'polypeptide(L)'
;MFRFTLRHFAIGAYSMFMIEQKKNPKLAGLAIGDRGRMLSKLYKQLSPHEKQKLDVRARAYVSSKPKKEKTKRAVAEPKAKRTAAPSAYALFVKANIHKFEKLPHRDRMAAVAQLWKQHKRKTTGK
;
A
#
# COMPACT_ATOMS: atom_id res chain seq x y z
N MET A 1 -22.00 12.70 -26.68
CA MET A 1 -21.89 12.60 -25.22
C MET A 1 -21.68 11.15 -24.81
N PHE A 2 -20.44 10.73 -24.51
CA PHE A 2 -20.19 9.38 -23.98
C PHE A 2 -20.56 9.33 -22.50
N ARG A 3 -21.69 8.70 -22.18
CA ARG A 3 -22.03 8.35 -20.80
C ARG A 3 -21.12 7.21 -20.38
N PHE A 4 -20.08 7.52 -19.61
CA PHE A 4 -19.33 6.52 -18.88
C PHE A 4 -20.27 5.91 -17.83
N THR A 5 -20.97 4.85 -18.22
CA THR A 5 -21.66 4.01 -17.25
C THR A 5 -20.59 3.38 -16.37
N LEU A 6 -20.64 3.67 -15.07
CA LEU A 6 -19.81 2.99 -14.09
C LEU A 6 -20.19 1.51 -14.15
N ARG A 7 -19.44 0.72 -14.93
CA ARG A 7 -19.51 -0.74 -14.89
C ARG A 7 -18.98 -1.15 -13.52
N HIS A 8 -19.88 -1.28 -12.56
CA HIS A 8 -19.58 -1.89 -11.28
C HIS A 8 -19.20 -3.34 -11.57
N PHE A 9 -17.92 -3.67 -11.37
CA PHE A 9 -17.49 -5.05 -11.48
C PHE A 9 -18.17 -5.85 -10.37
N ALA A 10 -19.18 -6.64 -10.75
CA ALA A 10 -19.83 -7.57 -9.85
C ALA A 10 -18.77 -8.46 -9.19
N ILE A 11 -18.84 -8.56 -7.87
CA ILE A 11 -17.95 -9.41 -7.09
C ILE A 11 -18.46 -10.85 -7.21
N GLY A 12 -17.56 -11.84 -7.20
CA GLY A 12 -17.97 -13.26 -7.24
C GLY A 12 -18.48 -13.78 -5.89
N ALA A 13 -19.26 -14.87 -5.91
CA ALA A 13 -19.88 -15.50 -4.73
C ALA A 13 -18.90 -15.78 -3.57
N TYR A 14 -17.69 -16.26 -3.87
CA TYR A 14 -16.67 -16.51 -2.84
C TYR A 14 -16.21 -15.22 -2.14
N SER A 15 -16.05 -14.13 -2.89
CA SER A 15 -15.61 -12.86 -2.31
C SER A 15 -16.72 -12.22 -1.49
N MET A 16 -18.00 -12.41 -1.86
CA MET A 16 -19.12 -12.06 -0.99
C MET A 16 -19.09 -12.84 0.32
N PHE A 17 -18.88 -14.17 0.25
CA PHE A 17 -18.75 -15.00 1.45
C PHE A 17 -17.64 -14.52 2.39
N MET A 18 -16.48 -14.14 1.86
CA MET A 18 -15.40 -13.56 2.68
C MET A 18 -15.79 -12.24 3.35
N ILE A 19 -16.55 -11.39 2.67
CA ILE A 19 -17.05 -10.12 3.23
C ILE A 19 -18.01 -10.38 4.39
N GLU A 20 -18.93 -11.33 4.23
CA GLU A 20 -19.89 -11.73 5.27
C GLU A 20 -19.21 -12.33 6.50
N GLN A 21 -18.19 -13.17 6.29
CA GLN A 21 -17.46 -13.83 7.38
C GLN A 21 -16.40 -12.95 8.05
N LYS A 22 -16.19 -11.71 7.58
CA LYS A 22 -15.16 -10.81 8.11
C LYS A 22 -15.30 -10.52 9.62
N LYS A 23 -16.53 -10.50 10.14
CA LYS A 23 -16.84 -10.22 11.56
C LYS A 23 -16.99 -11.50 12.40
N ASN A 24 -16.65 -12.67 11.87
CA ASN A 24 -16.81 -13.93 12.59
C ASN A 24 -15.78 -14.03 13.75
N PRO A 25 -16.22 -14.15 15.02
CA PRO A 25 -15.31 -14.23 16.16
C PRO A 25 -14.39 -15.46 16.10
N LYS A 26 -14.83 -16.55 15.45
CA LYS A 26 -14.01 -17.77 15.28
C LYS A 26 -12.76 -17.53 14.42
N LEU A 27 -12.74 -16.46 13.64
CA LEU A 27 -11.61 -16.07 12.79
C LEU A 27 -10.85 -14.86 13.38
N ALA A 28 -11.37 -14.24 14.44
CA ALA A 28 -10.80 -13.08 15.11
C ALA A 28 -9.70 -13.54 16.09
N GLY A 29 -8.56 -13.95 15.54
CA GLY A 29 -7.40 -14.37 16.35
C GLY A 29 -6.36 -15.14 15.54
N LEU A 30 -6.79 -15.79 14.45
CA LEU A 30 -5.88 -16.51 13.57
C LEU A 30 -5.02 -15.56 12.74
N ALA A 31 -3.85 -16.02 12.30
CA ALA A 31 -3.06 -15.29 11.31
C ALA A 31 -3.85 -15.12 10.00
N ILE A 32 -3.60 -14.04 9.27
CA ILE A 32 -4.35 -13.68 8.05
C ILE A 32 -4.31 -14.83 7.01
N GLY A 33 -3.17 -15.51 6.88
CA GLY A 33 -3.02 -16.66 5.98
C GLY A 33 -3.93 -17.84 6.36
N ASP A 34 -4.03 -18.15 7.65
CA ASP A 34 -4.88 -19.25 8.14
C ASP A 34 -6.36 -18.96 7.98
N ARG A 35 -6.78 -17.71 8.18
CA ARG A 35 -8.16 -17.28 7.92
C ARG A 35 -8.56 -17.57 6.48
N GLY A 36 -7.70 -17.24 5.52
CA GLY A 36 -7.95 -17.51 4.10
C GLY A 36 -8.12 -19.00 3.79
N ARG A 37 -7.26 -19.85 4.37
CA ARG A 37 -7.35 -21.31 4.26
C ARG A 37 -8.64 -21.86 4.85
N MET A 38 -9.03 -21.42 6.04
CA MET A 38 -10.27 -21.86 6.69
C MET A 38 -11.51 -21.41 5.93
N LEU A 39 -11.57 -20.15 5.50
CA LEU A 39 -12.67 -19.63 4.70
C LEU A 39 -12.82 -20.39 3.37
N SER A 40 -11.71 -20.76 2.74
CA SER A 40 -11.74 -21.56 1.51
C SER A 40 -12.31 -22.96 1.76
N LYS A 41 -11.95 -23.61 2.88
CA LYS A 41 -12.50 -24.91 3.27
C LYS A 41 -14.00 -24.81 3.54
N LEU A 42 -14.42 -23.83 4.34
CA LEU A 42 -15.83 -23.58 4.62
C LEU A 42 -16.63 -23.33 3.34
N TYR A 43 -16.11 -22.49 2.43
CA TYR A 43 -16.78 -22.19 1.17
C TYR A 43 -17.03 -23.44 0.31
N LYS A 44 -16.07 -24.37 0.28
CA LYS A 44 -16.20 -25.61 -0.47
C LYS A 44 -17.30 -26.52 0.09
N GLN A 45 -17.50 -26.50 1.41
CA GLN A 45 -18.52 -27.29 2.11
C GLN A 45 -19.94 -26.76 1.92
N LEU A 46 -20.14 -25.51 1.46
CA LEU A 46 -21.49 -25.01 1.17
C LEU A 46 -22.17 -25.81 0.06
N SER A 47 -23.47 -26.00 0.23
CA SER A 47 -24.33 -26.60 -0.79
C SER A 47 -24.42 -25.70 -2.04
N PRO A 48 -24.72 -26.28 -3.22
CA PRO A 48 -24.90 -25.50 -4.45
C PRO A 48 -25.96 -24.39 -4.32
N HIS A 49 -27.03 -24.66 -3.57
CA HIS A 49 -28.12 -23.70 -3.34
C HIS A 49 -27.66 -22.47 -2.54
N GLU A 50 -26.84 -22.66 -1.50
CA GLU A 50 -26.29 -21.52 -0.74
C GLU A 50 -25.30 -20.71 -1.58
N LYS A 51 -24.53 -21.36 -2.45
CA LYS A 51 -23.64 -20.67 -3.40
C LYS A 51 -24.42 -19.81 -4.39
N GLN A 52 -25.59 -20.26 -4.86
CA GLN A 52 -26.47 -19.44 -5.69
C GLN A 52 -27.02 -18.22 -4.94
N LYS A 53 -27.45 -18.39 -3.68
CA LYS A 53 -27.88 -17.26 -2.83
C LYS A 53 -26.74 -16.24 -2.63
N LEU A 54 -25.51 -16.70 -2.49
CA LEU A 54 -24.33 -15.83 -2.43
C LEU A 54 -24.10 -15.11 -3.75
N ASP A 55 -24.27 -15.77 -4.90
CA ASP A 55 -24.08 -15.17 -6.22
C ASP A 55 -25.08 -14.03 -6.48
N VAL A 56 -26.36 -14.25 -6.14
CA VAL A 56 -27.40 -13.20 -6.24
C VAL A 56 -27.03 -11.98 -5.40
N ARG A 57 -26.60 -12.19 -4.15
CA ARG A 57 -26.15 -11.10 -3.27
C ARG A 57 -24.88 -10.42 -3.79
N ALA A 58 -23.94 -11.19 -4.35
CA ALA A 58 -22.69 -10.69 -4.88
C ALA A 58 -22.89 -9.77 -6.09
N ARG A 59 -23.86 -10.10 -6.96
CA ARG A 59 -24.28 -9.24 -8.08
C ARG A 59 -24.92 -7.93 -7.61
N ALA A 60 -25.69 -7.96 -6.52
CA ALA A 60 -26.32 -6.78 -5.94
C ALA A 60 -25.36 -5.89 -5.12
N TYR A 61 -24.14 -6.37 -4.86
CA TYR A 61 -23.21 -5.67 -3.96
C TYR A 61 -22.50 -4.51 -4.65
N VAL A 62 -22.71 -3.31 -4.10
CA VAL A 62 -22.02 -2.09 -4.53
C VAL A 62 -20.90 -1.77 -3.54
N SER A 63 -19.66 -1.88 -4.00
CA SER A 63 -18.50 -1.46 -3.20
C SER A 63 -18.40 0.06 -3.18
N SER A 64 -18.65 0.66 -2.02
CA SER A 64 -18.52 2.11 -1.78
C SER A 64 -17.06 2.62 -1.83
N LYS A 65 -16.05 1.73 -1.86
CA LYS A 65 -14.64 2.16 -1.79
C LYS A 65 -14.09 2.51 -3.17
N PRO A 66 -13.55 3.74 -3.36
CA PRO A 66 -12.84 4.08 -4.58
C PRO A 66 -11.62 3.17 -4.72
N LYS A 67 -11.44 2.58 -5.91
CA LYS A 67 -10.29 1.75 -6.25
C LYS A 67 -9.06 2.65 -6.25
N LYS A 68 -8.35 2.73 -5.12
CA LYS A 68 -7.00 3.33 -5.12
C LYS A 68 -6.15 2.50 -6.07
N GLU A 69 -5.71 3.12 -7.17
CA GLU A 69 -4.75 2.49 -8.07
C GLU A 69 -3.56 2.04 -7.24
N LYS A 70 -3.37 0.73 -7.17
CA LYS A 70 -2.16 0.17 -6.60
C LYS A 70 -1.05 0.56 -7.56
N THR A 71 -0.24 1.57 -7.22
CA THR A 71 1.07 1.74 -7.83
C THR A 71 1.74 0.38 -7.69
N LYS A 72 1.89 -0.34 -8.81
CA LYS A 72 2.46 -1.68 -8.84
C LYS A 72 3.88 -1.56 -8.27
N ARG A 73 4.06 -1.86 -6.98
CA ARG A 73 5.36 -2.29 -6.49
C ARG A 73 5.56 -3.65 -7.14
N ALA A 74 6.17 -3.64 -8.32
CA ALA A 74 6.69 -4.85 -8.93
C ALA A 74 7.47 -5.56 -7.82
N VAL A 75 7.02 -6.77 -7.49
CA VAL A 75 7.86 -7.74 -6.79
C VAL A 75 8.92 -8.12 -7.81
N ALA A 76 9.86 -7.21 -8.02
CA ALA A 76 11.13 -7.57 -8.56
C ALA A 76 11.77 -8.44 -7.48
N GLU A 77 12.24 -9.61 -7.87
CA GLU A 77 13.35 -10.29 -7.22
C GLU A 77 14.37 -9.24 -6.72
N PRO A 78 15.17 -9.52 -5.68
CA PRO A 78 16.20 -8.59 -5.21
C PRO A 78 17.36 -8.49 -6.23
N LYS A 79 17.07 -8.19 -7.50
CA LYS A 79 17.98 -7.47 -8.37
C LYS A 79 18.23 -6.18 -7.64
N ALA A 80 19.44 -6.06 -7.07
CA ALA A 80 19.93 -4.88 -6.40
C ALA A 80 19.45 -3.68 -7.20
N LYS A 81 18.42 -2.99 -6.69
CA LYS A 81 17.91 -1.78 -7.34
C LYS A 81 19.14 -0.91 -7.43
N ARG A 82 19.59 -0.61 -8.65
CA ARG A 82 20.71 0.31 -8.86
C ARG A 82 20.27 1.60 -8.18
N THR A 83 20.72 1.80 -6.94
CA THR A 83 20.50 3.02 -6.22
C THR A 83 21.16 4.07 -7.09
N ALA A 84 20.39 5.03 -7.58
CA ALA A 84 20.96 6.13 -8.34
C ALA A 84 22.15 6.69 -7.57
N ALA A 85 23.23 7.02 -8.27
CA ALA A 85 24.40 7.60 -7.64
C ALA A 85 23.95 8.79 -6.77
N PRO A 86 24.38 8.86 -5.50
CA PRO A 86 23.92 9.91 -4.60
C PRO A 86 24.23 11.27 -5.19
N SER A 87 23.25 12.18 -5.18
CA SER A 87 23.49 13.55 -5.62
C SER A 87 24.53 14.23 -4.72
N ALA A 88 25.17 15.30 -5.22
CA ALA A 88 26.11 16.09 -4.41
C ALA A 88 25.49 16.58 -3.09
N TYR A 89 24.19 16.91 -3.09
CA TYR A 89 23.47 17.26 -1.86
C TYR A 89 23.33 16.06 -0.92
N ALA A 90 23.04 14.86 -1.43
CA ALA A 90 22.93 13.67 -0.59
C ALA A 90 24.28 13.31 0.09
N LEU A 91 25.39 13.44 -0.64
CA LEU A 91 26.73 13.29 -0.08
C LEU A 91 27.02 14.36 0.99
N PHE A 92 26.64 15.61 0.72
CA PHE A 92 26.79 16.71 1.66
C PHE A 92 26.00 16.50 2.96
N VAL A 93 24.75 16.04 2.84
CA VAL A 93 23.89 15.72 3.99
C VAL A 93 24.53 14.60 4.80
N LYS A 94 24.96 13.50 4.16
CA LYS A 94 25.64 12.38 4.83
C LYS A 94 26.87 12.86 5.62
N ALA A 95 27.65 13.77 5.07
CA ALA A 95 28.86 14.29 5.69
C ALA A 95 28.61 15.33 6.80
N ASN A 96 27.45 15.99 6.86
CA ASN A 96 27.23 17.12 7.81
C ASN A 96 26.09 16.88 8.82
N ILE A 97 25.29 15.83 8.64
CA ILE A 97 24.11 15.59 9.49
C ILE A 97 24.47 15.33 10.97
N HIS A 98 25.62 14.72 11.23
CA HIS A 98 26.10 14.40 12.58
C HIS A 98 26.32 15.66 13.44
N LYS A 99 26.65 16.80 12.80
CA LYS A 99 26.86 18.09 13.49
C LYS A 99 25.61 18.60 14.20
N PHE A 100 24.43 18.10 13.82
CA PHE A 100 23.14 18.53 14.35
C PHE A 100 22.45 17.44 15.19
N GLU A 101 23.14 16.37 15.61
CA GLU A 101 22.54 15.22 16.31
C GLU A 101 21.65 15.56 17.52
N LYS A 102 21.95 16.66 18.20
CA LYS A 102 21.20 17.16 19.36
C LYS A 102 19.80 17.67 19.00
N LEU A 103 19.49 17.89 17.72
CA LEU A 103 18.21 18.41 17.25
C LEU A 103 17.26 17.27 16.75
N PRO A 104 15.93 17.48 16.81
CA PRO A 104 14.96 16.59 16.19
C PRO A 104 15.22 16.44 14.68
N HIS A 105 14.89 15.27 14.10
CA HIS A 105 15.25 14.94 12.70
C HIS A 105 14.85 16.01 11.67
N ARG A 106 13.66 16.60 11.82
CA ARG A 106 13.17 17.66 10.92
C ARG A 106 14.07 18.89 10.96
N ASP A 107 14.48 19.30 12.16
CA ASP A 107 15.30 20.49 12.39
C ASP A 107 16.75 20.25 11.96
N ARG A 108 17.26 19.02 12.11
CA ARG A 108 18.55 18.60 11.55
C ARG A 108 18.61 18.81 10.04
N MET A 109 17.58 18.36 9.32
CA MET A 109 17.52 18.51 7.86
C MET A 109 17.38 19.96 7.44
N ALA A 110 16.62 20.78 8.18
CA ALA A 110 16.52 22.21 7.93
C ALA A 110 17.87 22.91 8.11
N ALA A 111 18.61 22.60 9.18
CA ALA A 111 19.93 23.17 9.44
C ALA A 111 20.96 22.78 8.36
N VAL A 112 21.00 21.50 7.96
CA VAL A 112 21.86 21.04 6.87
C VAL A 112 21.50 21.70 5.53
N ALA A 113 20.21 21.91 5.25
CA ALA A 113 19.78 22.61 4.05
C ALA A 113 20.24 24.08 4.02
N GLN A 114 20.21 24.77 5.17
CA GLN A 114 20.76 26.13 5.27
C GLN A 114 22.28 26.15 5.07
N LEU A 115 23.00 25.21 5.68
CA LEU A 115 24.45 25.05 5.50
C LEU A 115 24.81 24.80 4.03
N TRP A 116 24.03 23.98 3.31
CA TRP A 116 24.21 23.73 1.88
C TRP A 116 24.00 24.98 1.03
N LYS A 117 22.99 25.80 1.34
CA LYS A 117 22.76 27.08 0.64
C LYS A 117 23.96 28.02 0.80
N GLN A 118 24.54 28.10 2.00
CA GLN A 118 25.73 28.91 2.26
C GLN A 118 26.95 28.36 1.50
N HIS A 119 27.15 27.05 1.50
CA HIS A 119 28.21 26.39 0.73
C HIS A 119 28.09 26.71 -0.77
N LYS A 120 26.88 26.57 -1.34
CA LYS A 120 26.63 26.91 -2.74
C LYS A 120 26.94 28.36 -3.07
N ARG A 121 26.54 29.32 -2.23
CA ARG A 121 26.82 30.75 -2.45
C ARG A 121 28.33 31.03 -2.50
N LYS A 122 29.11 30.41 -1.61
CA LYS A 122 30.57 30.55 -1.58
C LYS A 122 31.26 29.91 -2.79
N THR A 123 30.73 28.80 -3.30
CA THR A 123 31.30 28.11 -4.47
C THR A 123 30.91 28.74 -5.81
N THR A 124 29.80 29.48 -5.89
CA THR A 124 29.33 30.13 -7.13
C THR A 124 29.83 31.56 -7.28
N GLY A 125 30.22 32.24 -6.19
CA GLY A 125 30.78 33.59 -6.22
C GLY A 125 32.30 33.65 -6.38
N LYS A 126 32.94 32.60 -6.89
CA LYS A 126 34.38 32.50 -7.11
C LYS A 126 34.66 32.09 -8.54
#